data_AF-A0A934V5G4-F1
#
_entry.id   AF-A0A934V5G4-F1
#
_cell.length_a   1.000
_cell.length_b   1.000
_cell.length_c   1.000
_cell.angle_alpha   90.00
_cell.angle_beta   90.00
_cell.angle_gamma   90.00
#
_symmetry.space_group_name_H-M   'P 1'
#
loop_
_entity.id
_entity.type
_entity.pdbx_description
1 polymer ?
#
loop_
_entity_poly.entity_id
_entity_poly.type
_entity_poly.pdbx_seq_one_letter_code
_entity_poly.pdbx_strand_id
1 'polypeptide(L)'
;MAELTEFLRARLDEDENSARLCSSAEWTGDQDTGEIYRADDDAVWGGTVAVVHGERLQHITGTLGYFEAVHIARHDPAAVLDDIESKRRILDEHAELWRDIGWLADGDEEYSELPVCGVCVPKHSHFKSRSDVPNGPCRTVRLLALPYASHSDYREEWRP
;
A
#
# COMPACT_ATOMS: atom_id res chain seq x y z
N MET A 1 18.10 0.88 4.11
CA MET A 1 17.16 -0.13 3.55
C MET A 1 15.76 -0.02 4.16
N ALA A 2 15.68 0.50 5.39
CA ALA A 2 14.78 -0.05 6.38
C ALA A 2 13.52 0.79 6.58
N GLU A 3 13.61 2.04 7.03
CA GLU A 3 12.45 2.66 7.70
C GLU A 3 11.20 2.83 6.82
N LEU A 4 11.34 3.28 5.56
CA LEU A 4 10.18 3.35 4.66
C LEU A 4 9.66 1.95 4.29
N THR A 5 10.55 1.00 4.00
CA THR A 5 10.17 -0.38 3.66
C THR A 5 9.51 -1.08 4.84
N GLU A 6 10.02 -0.89 6.05
CA GLU A 6 9.49 -1.40 7.32
C GLU A 6 8.13 -0.77 7.64
N PHE A 7 8.02 0.55 7.49
CA PHE A 7 6.75 1.26 7.60
C PHE A 7 5.71 0.68 6.63
N LEU A 8 6.07 0.52 5.35
CA LEU A 8 5.16 -0.04 4.34
C LEU A 8 4.76 -1.48 4.67
N ARG A 9 5.70 -2.33 5.10
CA ARG A 9 5.39 -3.71 5.51
C ARG A 9 4.46 -3.74 6.72
N ALA A 10 4.72 -2.92 7.74
CA ALA A 10 3.85 -2.83 8.91
C ALA A 10 2.43 -2.40 8.55
N ARG A 11 2.27 -1.38 7.69
CA ARG A 11 0.94 -0.93 7.23
C ARG A 11 0.22 -1.99 6.40
N LEU A 12 0.94 -2.69 5.51
CA LEU A 12 0.37 -3.80 4.73
C LEU A 12 -0.02 -4.99 5.62
N ASP A 13 0.72 -5.25 6.70
CA ASP A 13 0.38 -6.30 7.68
C ASP A 13 -0.88 -5.93 8.49
N GLU A 14 -1.04 -4.66 8.85
CA GLU A 14 -2.26 -4.15 9.51
C GLU A 14 -3.49 -4.25 8.59
N ASP A 15 -3.33 -3.85 7.33
CA ASP A 15 -4.37 -3.95 6.31
C ASP A 15 -4.74 -5.42 6.06
N GLU A 16 -3.74 -6.32 5.96
CA GLU A 16 -3.96 -7.76 5.79
C GLU A 16 -4.70 -8.34 6.99
N ASN A 17 -4.27 -8.04 8.21
CA ASN A 17 -4.92 -8.54 9.41
C ASN A 17 -6.39 -8.09 9.45
N SER A 18 -6.66 -6.83 9.09
CA SER A 18 -8.02 -6.30 9.00
C SER A 18 -8.85 -7.05 7.95
N ALA A 19 -8.30 -7.28 6.75
CA ALA A 19 -8.98 -8.04 5.70
C ALA A 19 -9.23 -9.51 6.10
N ARG A 20 -8.28 -10.17 6.77
CA ARG A 20 -8.43 -11.57 7.23
C ARG A 20 -9.46 -11.74 8.35
N LEU A 21 -9.74 -10.69 9.12
CA LEU A 21 -10.79 -10.71 10.14
C LEU A 21 -12.20 -10.61 9.52
N CYS A 22 -12.30 -10.18 8.25
CA CYS A 22 -13.54 -10.23 7.49
C CYS A 22 -13.78 -11.64 6.92
N SER A 23 -15.04 -11.96 6.60
CA SER A 23 -15.37 -13.22 5.92
C SER A 23 -14.70 -13.29 4.54
N SER A 24 -14.16 -14.45 4.16
CA SER A 24 -13.47 -14.67 2.88
C SER A 24 -14.38 -14.81 1.65
N ALA A 25 -15.71 -14.77 1.82
CA ALA A 25 -16.65 -14.84 0.72
C ALA A 25 -16.59 -13.55 -0.11
N GLU A 26 -16.74 -13.66 -1.43
CA GLU A 26 -16.82 -12.52 -2.36
C GLU A 26 -18.02 -11.64 -2.00
N TRP A 27 -17.82 -10.32 -2.04
CA TRP A 27 -18.88 -9.35 -1.77
C TRP A 27 -19.48 -8.86 -3.09
N THR A 28 -20.80 -8.86 -3.17
CA THR A 28 -21.52 -8.33 -4.33
C THR A 28 -22.43 -7.20 -3.90
N GLY A 29 -22.47 -6.11 -4.67
CA GLY A 29 -23.39 -5.01 -4.45
C GLY A 29 -24.67 -5.19 -5.27
N ASP A 30 -25.83 -5.01 -4.66
CA ASP A 30 -27.10 -4.86 -5.37
C ASP A 30 -27.16 -3.50 -6.06
N GLN A 31 -27.45 -3.50 -7.36
CA GLN A 31 -27.52 -2.28 -8.13
C GLN A 31 -28.83 -1.51 -7.93
N ASP A 32 -29.90 -2.20 -7.54
CA ASP A 32 -31.23 -1.62 -7.36
C ASP A 32 -31.48 -1.23 -5.89
N THR A 33 -30.94 -2.00 -4.94
CA THR A 33 -31.18 -1.78 -3.50
C THR A 33 -30.03 -1.09 -2.77
N GLY A 34 -28.80 -1.08 -3.31
CA GLY A 34 -27.62 -0.57 -2.60
C GLY A 34 -27.20 -1.44 -1.40
N GLU A 35 -27.63 -2.70 -1.40
CA GLU A 35 -27.26 -3.69 -0.38
C GLU A 35 -25.97 -4.41 -0.77
N ILE A 36 -25.26 -4.96 0.21
CA ILE A 36 -24.06 -5.77 -0.03
C ILE A 36 -24.35 -7.20 0.42
N TYR A 37 -24.12 -8.17 -0.44
CA TYR A 37 -24.27 -9.59 -0.19
C TYR A 37 -22.92 -10.28 -0.13
N ARG A 38 -22.89 -11.45 0.50
CA ARG A 38 -21.75 -12.36 0.50
C ARG A 38 -22.14 -13.64 -0.24
N ALA A 39 -21.29 -14.13 -1.13
CA ALA A 39 -21.63 -15.26 -2.01
C ALA A 39 -22.09 -16.54 -1.28
N ASP A 40 -21.64 -16.76 -0.03
CA ASP A 40 -21.95 -17.96 0.77
C ASP A 40 -23.06 -17.75 1.81
N ASP A 41 -23.67 -16.56 1.88
CA ASP A 41 -24.61 -16.17 2.93
C ASP A 41 -25.83 -15.50 2.29
N ASP A 42 -27.04 -16.05 2.50
CA ASP A 42 -28.31 -15.37 2.18
C ASP A 42 -28.52 -14.10 3.05
N ALA A 43 -27.55 -13.77 3.90
CA ALA A 43 -27.52 -12.60 4.76
C ALA A 43 -27.22 -11.32 3.94
N VAL A 44 -28.27 -10.54 3.72
CA VAL A 44 -28.19 -9.15 3.26
C VAL A 44 -27.46 -8.31 4.32
N TRP A 45 -26.29 -7.75 3.99
CA TRP A 45 -25.76 -6.60 4.73
C TRP A 45 -26.47 -5.33 4.21
N GLY A 46 -27.74 -5.21 4.59
CA GLY A 46 -28.49 -3.97 4.44
C GLY A 46 -27.90 -2.98 5.44
N GLY A 47 -27.23 -1.94 4.92
CA GLY A 47 -26.45 -0.93 5.65
C GLY A 47 -26.85 -0.72 7.11
N THR A 48 -26.21 -1.45 8.02
CA THR A 48 -26.09 -0.98 9.40
C THR A 48 -24.67 -0.50 9.59
N VAL A 49 -24.37 0.68 9.04
CA VAL A 49 -23.21 1.46 9.48
C VAL A 49 -23.60 2.07 10.82
N ALA A 50 -23.29 1.38 11.91
CA ALA A 50 -23.49 1.92 13.24
C ALA A 50 -22.43 3.02 13.49
N VAL A 51 -22.82 4.29 13.38
CA VAL A 51 -21.99 5.40 13.85
C VAL A 51 -22.09 5.43 15.38
N VAL A 52 -21.05 4.97 16.07
CA VAL A 52 -21.00 5.01 17.53
C VAL A 52 -20.55 6.39 17.98
N HIS A 53 -21.46 7.16 18.60
CA HIS A 53 -21.12 8.40 19.30
C HIS A 53 -21.34 8.20 20.81
N GLY A 54 -20.26 7.90 21.54
CA GLY A 54 -20.30 7.60 22.99
C GLY A 54 -20.82 6.20 23.33
N GLU A 55 -21.32 5.99 24.55
CA GLU A 55 -21.84 4.69 25.06
C GLU A 55 -23.21 4.28 24.48
N ARG A 56 -23.75 5.06 23.54
CA ARG A 56 -25.09 4.84 23.01
C ARG A 56 -25.01 4.54 21.52
N LEU A 57 -25.15 3.26 21.18
CA LEU A 57 -25.42 2.81 19.81
C LEU A 57 -26.71 3.48 19.31
N GLN A 58 -26.58 4.55 18.55
CA GLN A 58 -27.67 4.99 17.69
C GLN A 58 -27.50 4.22 16.39
N HIS A 59 -28.35 3.21 16.20
CA HIS A 59 -28.49 2.57 14.89
C HIS A 59 -29.04 3.62 13.92
N ILE A 60 -28.15 4.18 13.10
CA ILE A 60 -28.58 4.84 11.87
C ILE A 60 -28.77 3.68 10.88
N THR A 61 -29.95 3.07 10.92
CA THR A 61 -30.41 2.18 9.84
C THR A 61 -30.67 3.05 8.62
N GLY A 62 -29.61 3.28 7.83
CA GLY A 62 -29.68 3.89 6.53
C GLY A 62 -29.12 2.91 5.51
N THR A 63 -29.89 2.61 4.49
CA THR A 63 -29.37 1.92 3.30
C THR A 63 -28.21 2.75 2.75
N LEU A 64 -27.07 2.10 2.47
CA LEU A 64 -26.00 2.76 1.74
C LEU A 64 -26.54 3.24 0.40
N GLY A 65 -26.05 4.37 -0.10
CA GLY A 65 -26.32 4.72 -1.48
C GLY A 65 -25.69 3.69 -2.41
N TYR A 66 -26.27 3.56 -3.61
CA TYR A 66 -25.79 2.65 -4.66
C TYR A 66 -24.27 2.74 -4.89
N PHE A 67 -23.74 3.96 -4.95
CA PHE A 67 -22.32 4.17 -5.23
C PHE A 67 -21.42 3.71 -4.09
N GLU A 68 -21.86 3.89 -2.84
CA GLU A 68 -21.16 3.41 -1.66
C GLU A 68 -21.13 1.88 -1.61
N ALA A 69 -22.26 1.22 -1.90
CA ALA A 69 -22.36 -0.24 -1.88
C ALA A 69 -21.45 -0.89 -2.93
N VAL A 70 -21.48 -0.38 -4.17
CA VAL A 70 -20.61 -0.85 -5.25
C VAL A 70 -19.13 -0.57 -4.94
N HIS A 71 -18.82 0.58 -4.34
CA HIS A 71 -17.45 0.90 -3.94
C HIS A 71 -16.94 -0.07 -2.87
N ILE A 72 -17.73 -0.37 -1.84
CA ILE A 72 -17.35 -1.30 -0.77
C ILE A 72 -17.19 -2.72 -1.32
N ALA A 73 -18.13 -3.19 -2.15
CA ALA A 73 -18.05 -4.53 -2.76
C ALA A 73 -16.79 -4.69 -3.62
N ARG A 74 -16.32 -3.63 -4.29
CA ARG A 74 -15.06 -3.63 -5.04
C ARG A 74 -13.81 -3.76 -4.15
N HIS A 75 -13.92 -3.37 -2.88
CA HIS A 75 -12.86 -3.47 -1.88
C HIS A 75 -13.14 -4.62 -0.92
N ASP A 76 -13.69 -5.72 -1.42
CA ASP A 76 -13.91 -6.93 -0.63
C ASP A 76 -12.56 -7.49 -0.10
N PRO A 77 -12.60 -8.29 0.97
CA PRO A 77 -11.39 -8.81 1.61
C PRO A 77 -10.46 -9.59 0.68
N ALA A 78 -10.99 -10.35 -0.28
CA ALA A 78 -10.16 -11.11 -1.21
C ALA A 78 -9.42 -10.17 -2.17
N ALA A 79 -10.11 -9.18 -2.73
CA ALA A 79 -9.49 -8.16 -3.58
C ALA A 79 -8.42 -7.34 -2.84
N VAL A 80 -8.65 -7.01 -1.56
CA VAL A 80 -7.65 -6.32 -0.72
C VAL A 80 -6.41 -7.18 -0.48
N LEU A 81 -6.58 -8.48 -0.22
CA LEU A 81 -5.45 -9.40 -0.03
C LEU A 81 -4.60 -9.54 -1.31
N ASP A 82 -5.24 -9.59 -2.49
CA ASP A 82 -4.54 -9.63 -3.78
C ASP A 82 -3.77 -8.34 -4.08
N ASP A 83 -4.33 -7.18 -3.72
CA ASP A 83 -3.65 -5.88 -3.84
C ASP A 83 -2.45 -5.78 -2.87
N ILE A 84 -2.59 -6.26 -1.63
CA ILE A 84 -1.49 -6.32 -0.65
C ILE A 84 -0.36 -7.20 -1.15
N GLU A 85 -0.67 -8.41 -1.66
CA GLU A 85 0.33 -9.32 -2.23
C GLU A 85 1.05 -8.67 -3.42
N SER A 86 0.31 -7.96 -4.28
CA SER A 86 0.89 -7.22 -5.41
C SER A 86 1.87 -6.14 -4.93
N LYS A 87 1.50 -5.35 -3.91
CA LYS A 87 2.37 -4.32 -3.34
C LYS A 87 3.61 -4.90 -2.67
N ARG A 88 3.49 -6.05 -1.98
CA ARG A 88 4.64 -6.75 -1.38
C ARG A 88 5.63 -7.22 -2.44
N ARG A 89 5.16 -7.78 -3.56
CA ARG A 89 6.03 -8.17 -4.67
C ARG A 89 6.77 -6.97 -5.26
N ILE A 90 6.09 -5.83 -5.42
CA ILE A 90 6.75 -4.59 -5.88
C ILE A 90 7.82 -4.16 -4.88
N LEU A 91 7.58 -4.25 -3.56
CA LEU A 91 8.59 -3.93 -2.55
C LEU A 91 9.80 -4.86 -2.61
N ASP A 92 9.58 -6.15 -2.81
CA ASP A 92 10.66 -7.13 -2.92
C ASP A 92 11.48 -6.95 -4.21
N GLU A 93 10.82 -6.66 -5.34
CA GLU A 93 11.50 -6.34 -6.60
C GLU A 93 12.32 -5.04 -6.48
N HIS A 94 11.75 -4.02 -5.86
CA HIS A 94 12.40 -2.73 -5.67
C HIS A 94 13.21 -2.63 -4.37
N ALA A 95 13.61 -3.77 -3.80
CA ALA A 95 14.41 -3.82 -2.60
C ALA A 95 15.72 -3.02 -2.77
N GLU A 96 16.04 -2.28 -1.72
CA GLU A 96 17.32 -1.60 -1.60
C GLU A 96 18.41 -2.65 -1.39
N LEU A 97 19.50 -2.52 -2.13
CA LEU A 97 20.68 -3.36 -2.04
C LEU A 97 21.90 -2.46 -1.87
N TRP A 98 22.83 -2.89 -1.03
CA TRP A 98 24.16 -2.29 -0.97
C TRP A 98 24.97 -2.78 -2.15
N ARG A 99 25.40 -1.84 -3.00
CA ARG A 99 26.21 -2.13 -4.19
C ARG A 99 27.36 -1.15 -4.27
N ASP A 100 28.48 -1.63 -4.77
CA ASP A 100 29.58 -0.77 -5.17
C ASP A 100 29.18 -0.03 -6.46
N ILE A 101 29.04 1.29 -6.35
CA ILE A 101 28.55 2.16 -7.42
C ILE A 101 29.64 3.15 -7.81
N GLY A 102 29.93 3.22 -9.11
CA GLY A 102 30.88 4.16 -9.69
C GLY A 102 30.24 5.44 -10.22
N TRP A 103 30.91 6.57 -10.05
CA TRP A 103 30.59 7.83 -10.71
C TRP A 103 31.87 8.59 -11.11
N LEU A 104 31.74 9.54 -12.03
CA LEU A 104 32.84 10.41 -12.42
C LEU A 104 33.00 11.56 -11.41
N ALA A 105 34.23 11.76 -10.92
CA ALA A 105 34.62 12.86 -10.06
C ALA A 105 35.93 13.46 -10.58
N ASP A 106 35.89 14.73 -11.00
CA ASP A 106 37.06 15.48 -11.52
C ASP A 106 37.86 14.77 -12.64
N GLY A 107 37.19 13.91 -13.41
CA GLY A 107 37.79 13.18 -14.54
C GLY A 107 38.27 11.76 -14.19
N ASP A 108 38.22 11.37 -12.93
CA ASP A 108 38.51 10.02 -12.45
C ASP A 108 37.21 9.29 -12.05
N GLU A 109 37.25 7.95 -12.03
CA GLU A 109 36.16 7.13 -11.51
C GLU A 109 36.31 6.95 -9.99
N GLU A 110 35.29 7.38 -9.25
CA GLU A 110 35.16 7.11 -7.82
C GLU A 110 34.08 6.05 -7.58
N TYR A 111 34.27 5.28 -6.52
CA TYR A 111 33.39 4.18 -6.14
C TYR A 111 33.04 4.26 -4.65
N SER A 112 31.80 3.93 -4.31
CA SER A 112 31.43 3.61 -2.92
C SER A 112 30.28 2.63 -2.84
N GLU A 113 30.23 1.92 -1.72
CA GLU A 113 29.09 1.08 -1.39
C GLU A 113 27.89 1.96 -0.99
N LEU A 114 26.86 1.97 -1.83
CA LEU A 114 25.67 2.79 -1.63
C LEU A 114 24.39 1.94 -1.60
N PRO A 115 23.39 2.35 -0.81
CA PRO A 115 22.09 1.74 -0.84
C PRO A 115 21.32 2.22 -2.08
N VAL A 116 21.06 1.31 -3.01
CA VAL A 116 20.35 1.58 -4.26
C VAL A 116 19.29 0.52 -4.54
N CYS A 117 18.22 0.89 -5.22
CA CYS A 117 17.26 -0.09 -5.72
C CYS A 117 17.91 -0.98 -6.77
N GLY A 118 17.88 -2.30 -6.55
CA GLY A 118 18.56 -3.27 -7.41
C GLY A 118 18.04 -3.33 -8.85
N VAL A 119 16.76 -3.02 -9.03
CA VAL A 119 16.07 -2.94 -10.33
C VAL A 119 16.32 -1.61 -11.03
N CYS A 120 16.24 -0.48 -10.30
CA CYS A 120 16.42 0.84 -10.91
C CYS A 120 17.89 1.17 -11.20
N VAL A 121 18.82 0.62 -10.42
CA VAL A 121 20.27 0.81 -10.57
C VAL A 121 20.90 -0.57 -10.85
N PRO A 122 20.85 -1.06 -12.11
CA PRO A 122 21.45 -2.33 -12.47
C PRO A 122 22.97 -2.34 -12.26
N LYS A 123 23.56 -3.53 -12.22
CA LYS A 123 25.03 -3.68 -12.17
C LYS A 123 25.66 -2.92 -13.34
N HIS A 124 26.81 -2.29 -13.09
CA HIS A 124 27.53 -1.47 -14.08
C HIS A 124 26.78 -0.21 -14.55
N SER A 125 25.89 0.34 -13.73
CA SER A 125 25.37 1.68 -13.96
C SER A 125 26.51 2.70 -13.81
N HIS A 126 26.62 3.63 -14.76
CA HIS A 126 27.60 4.72 -14.74
C HIS A 126 26.91 6.05 -14.51
N PHE A 127 27.41 6.84 -13.56
CA PHE A 127 26.87 8.15 -13.21
C PHE A 127 27.89 9.25 -13.49
N LYS A 128 27.42 10.43 -13.91
CA LYS A 128 28.29 11.56 -14.26
C LYS A 128 28.84 12.30 -13.04
N SER A 129 28.17 12.15 -11.90
CA SER A 129 28.54 12.76 -10.63
C SER A 129 27.92 11.97 -9.48
N ARG A 130 28.45 12.17 -8.26
CA ARG A 130 27.89 11.57 -7.04
C ARG A 130 26.41 11.94 -6.83
N SER A 131 26.01 13.16 -7.22
CA SER A 131 24.63 13.64 -7.08
C SER A 131 23.63 12.97 -8.03
N ASP A 132 24.11 12.38 -9.13
CA ASP A 132 23.25 11.65 -10.07
C ASP A 132 22.90 10.25 -9.58
N VAL A 133 23.65 9.72 -8.60
CA VAL A 133 23.42 8.39 -8.03
C VAL A 133 22.17 8.41 -7.15
N PRO A 134 21.10 7.67 -7.51
CA PRO A 134 19.94 7.50 -6.65
C PRO A 134 20.39 6.90 -5.32
N ASN A 135 19.88 7.41 -4.20
CA ASN A 135 20.24 6.91 -2.87
C ASN A 135 18.97 6.60 -2.07
N GLY A 136 18.91 5.39 -1.51
CA GLY A 136 17.81 4.94 -0.69
C GLY A 136 16.62 4.39 -1.50
N PRO A 137 15.39 4.39 -0.93
CA PRO A 137 14.21 3.83 -1.58
C PRO A 137 13.88 4.60 -2.85
N CYS A 138 13.71 3.86 -3.95
CA CYS A 138 13.40 4.45 -5.25
C CYS A 138 11.99 5.06 -5.29
N ARG A 139 11.73 5.85 -6.35
CA ARG A 139 10.44 6.52 -6.56
C ARG A 139 9.25 5.56 -6.52
N THR A 140 9.39 4.34 -7.06
CA THR A 140 8.33 3.33 -7.02
C THR A 140 7.92 2.99 -5.60
N VAL A 141 8.90 2.76 -4.71
CA VAL A 141 8.64 2.48 -3.29
C VAL A 141 8.01 3.68 -2.58
N ARG A 142 8.45 4.91 -2.88
CA ARG A 142 7.83 6.13 -2.32
C ARG A 142 6.38 6.30 -2.76
N LEU A 143 6.04 5.95 -4.00
CA LEU A 143 4.66 6.01 -4.50
C LEU A 143 3.73 5.03 -3.77
N LEU A 144 4.23 3.87 -3.35
CA LEU A 144 3.46 2.92 -2.54
C LEU A 144 3.07 3.48 -1.16
N ALA A 145 3.73 4.54 -0.69
CA ALA A 145 3.45 5.16 0.60
C ALA A 145 2.35 6.22 0.56
N LEU A 146 1.88 6.62 -0.62
CA LEU A 146 0.85 7.65 -0.77
C LEU A 146 -0.47 7.34 -0.02
N PRO A 147 -0.98 6.09 0.01
CA PRO A 147 -2.19 5.77 0.77
C PRO A 147 -2.05 6.04 2.28
N TYR A 148 -0.82 6.04 2.79
CA TYR A 148 -0.51 6.19 4.21
C TYR A 148 -0.01 7.58 4.57
N ALA A 149 -0.12 8.57 3.69
CA ALA A 149 0.41 9.93 3.91
C ALA A 149 -0.25 10.68 5.09
N SER A 150 -1.42 10.24 5.54
CA SER A 150 -2.11 10.77 6.72
C SER A 150 -1.79 10.02 8.02
N HIS A 151 -1.01 8.94 7.95
CA HIS A 151 -0.64 8.13 9.11
C HIS A 151 0.33 8.91 10.03
N SER A 152 0.19 8.78 11.35
CA SER A 152 1.00 9.53 12.33
C SER A 152 2.50 9.29 12.19
N ASP A 153 2.87 8.06 11.86
CA ASP A 153 4.27 7.64 11.70
C ASP A 153 4.82 7.94 10.29
N TYR A 154 4.00 8.47 9.39
CA TYR A 154 4.45 8.86 8.05
C TYR A 154 5.39 10.07 8.15
N ARG A 155 6.53 9.99 7.46
CA ARG A 155 7.50 11.11 7.37
C ARG A 155 7.39 11.80 6.02
N GLU A 156 7.33 13.13 6.03
CA GLU A 156 7.22 13.93 4.79
C GLU A 156 8.39 13.70 3.81
N GLU A 157 9.56 13.31 4.30
CA GLU A 157 10.72 12.93 3.46
C GLU A 157 10.46 11.69 2.57
N TRP A 158 9.44 10.89 2.88
CA TRP A 158 9.02 9.74 2.08
C TRP A 158 8.10 10.12 0.92
N ARG A 159 7.60 11.36 0.89
CA ARG A 159 6.75 11.85 -0.19
C ARG A 159 7.56 11.91 -1.50
N PRO A 160 7.03 11.38 -2.62
CA PRO A 160 7.72 11.34 -3.92
C PRO A 160 8.10 12.70 -4.51
#